data_AF-A0A7V3A0F9-F1
#
_entry.id   AF-A0A7V3A0F9-F1
#
_cell.length_a   1.000
_cell.length_b   1.000
_cell.length_c   1.000
_cell.angle_alpha   90.00
_cell.angle_beta   90.00
_cell.angle_gamma   90.00
#
_symmetry.space_group_name_H-M   'P 1'
#
loop_
_entity.id
_entity.type
_entity.pdbx_description
1 polymer ?
#
loop_
_entity_poly.entity_id
_entity_poly.type
_entity_poly.pdbx_seq_one_letter_code
_entity_poly.pdbx_strand_id
1 'polypeptide(L)' 'MREMLQHTPGKVFLLVLLGSIVGMLAAILSGVMERTVLVLGFITMPLLAGILFVLIWLVAYLVYFFKFWPFR' A
#
# COMPACT_ATOMS: atom_id res chain seq x y z
N MET A 1 -6.92 24.47 10.35
CA MET A 1 -7.47 23.50 9.37
C MET A 1 -7.10 23.79 7.90
N ARG A 2 -6.96 25.06 7.46
CA ARG A 2 -6.47 25.38 6.09
C ARG A 2 -5.01 24.93 5.82
N GLU A 3 -4.17 24.87 6.85
CA GLU A 3 -2.78 24.42 6.72
C GLU A 3 -2.66 22.91 6.45
N MET A 4 -3.54 22.08 7.01
CA MET A 4 -3.62 20.65 6.69
C MET A 4 -4.03 20.40 5.23
N LEU A 5 -4.84 21.30 4.65
CA LEU A 5 -5.23 21.25 3.24
C LEU A 5 -4.08 21.63 2.29
N GLN A 6 -3.05 22.32 2.76
CA GLN A 6 -1.85 22.66 1.98
C GLN A 6 -0.71 21.65 2.14
N HIS A 7 -0.85 20.67 3.06
CA HIS A 7 0.05 19.52 3.16
C HIS A 7 -0.16 18.56 1.97
N THR A 8 0.26 19.00 0.78
CA THR A 8 0.46 18.18 -0.42
C THR A 8 1.20 16.86 -0.14
N PRO A 9 2.17 16.79 0.80
CA PRO A 9 2.81 15.52 1.15
C PRO A 9 1.87 14.48 1.74
N GLY A 10 1.02 14.91 2.68
CA GLY A 10 0.08 14.05 3.36
C GLY A 10 -0.97 13.52 2.38
N LYS A 11 -1.37 14.33 1.39
CA LYS A 11 -2.29 13.90 0.33
C LYS A 11 -1.69 12.79 -0.54
N VAL A 12 -0.42 12.89 -0.93
CA VAL A 12 0.24 11.84 -1.71
C VAL A 12 0.33 10.53 -0.91
N PHE A 13 0.72 10.62 0.36
CA PHE A 13 0.72 9.45 1.24
C PHE A 13 -0.68 8.80 1.34
N LEU A 14 -1.71 9.61 1.58
CA LEU A 14 -3.09 9.14 1.68
C LEU A 14 -3.60 8.53 0.36
N LEU A 15 -3.24 9.09 -0.79
CA LEU A 15 -3.60 8.53 -2.09
C LEU A 15 -2.93 7.18 -2.34
N VAL A 16 -1.66 7.02 -1.95
CA VAL A 16 -0.96 5.73 -2.04
C VAL A 16 -1.59 4.72 -1.09
N LEU A 17 -1.94 5.14 0.14
CA LEU A 17 -2.64 4.30 1.11
C LEU A 17 -3.99 3.83 0.55
N LEU A 18 -4.79 4.76 0.04
CA LEU A 18 -6.10 4.48 -0.53
C LEU A 18 -5.98 3.57 -1.75
N GLY A 19 -5.03 3.85 -2.66
CA GLY A 19 -4.74 3.03 -3.82
C GLY A 19 -4.33 1.61 -3.46
N SER A 20 -3.55 1.43 -2.39
CA SER A 20 -3.16 0.09 -1.90
C SER A 20 -4.37 -0.71 -1.39
N ILE A 21 -5.30 -0.05 -0.68
CA ILE A 21 -6.52 -0.69 -0.17
C ILE A 21 -7.45 -1.05 -1.33
N VAL A 22 -7.66 -0.13 -2.27
CA VAL A 22 -8.49 -0.36 -3.46
C VAL A 22 -7.90 -1.49 -4.31
N GLY A 23 -6.58 -1.50 -4.51
CA GLY A 23 -5.88 -2.56 -5.23
C GLY A 23 -6.04 -3.93 -4.56
N MET A 24 -5.94 -3.98 -3.23
CA MET A 24 -6.19 -5.20 -2.45
C MET A 24 -7.64 -5.68 -2.59
N LEU A 25 -8.60 -4.75 -2.50
CA LEU A 25 -10.02 -5.06 -2.65
C LEU A 25 -10.33 -5.60 -4.05
N ALA A 26 -9.77 -4.98 -5.10
CA ALA A 26 -9.91 -5.45 -6.47
C ALA A 26 -9.29 -6.84 -6.70
N ALA A 27 -8.14 -7.12 -6.07
CA ALA A 27 -7.52 -8.45 -6.12
C ALA A 27 -8.36 -9.53 -5.43
N ILE A 28 -9.06 -9.17 -4.34
CA ILE A 28 -10.01 -10.06 -3.67
C ILE A 28 -11.25 -10.28 -4.56
N LEU A 29 -11.87 -9.21 -5.05
CA LEU A 29 -13.11 -9.27 -5.85
C LEU A 29 -12.93 -9.97 -7.21
N SER A 30 -11.72 -9.94 -7.77
CA SER A 30 -11.40 -10.67 -9.01
C SER A 30 -11.17 -12.16 -8.81
N GLY A 31 -11.26 -12.67 -7.57
CA GLY A 31 -11.04 -14.09 -7.26
C GLY A 31 -9.59 -14.54 -7.44
N VAL A 32 -8.64 -13.61 -7.64
CA VAL A 32 -7.21 -13.92 -7.79
C VAL A 32 -6.67 -14.60 -6.53
N MET A 33 -7.22 -14.26 -5.36
CA MET A 33 -6.87 -14.85 -4.07
C MET A 33 -7.38 -16.29 -3.87
N GLU A 34 -8.44 -16.68 -4.58
CA GLU A 34 -9.07 -18.01 -4.45
C GLU A 34 -8.40 -19.04 -5.34
N ARG A 35 -7.60 -18.59 -6.32
CA ARG A 35 -6.84 -19.48 -7.17
C ARG A 35 -5.71 -20.08 -6.34
N THR A 36 -5.68 -21.41 -6.24
CA THR A 36 -4.58 -22.21 -5.69
C THR A 36 -3.34 -22.20 -6.60
N VAL A 37 -2.99 -21.03 -7.12
CA VAL A 37 -1.75 -20.82 -7.85
C VAL A 37 -0.66 -20.59 -6.82
N LEU A 38 0.26 -21.54 -6.74
CA LEU A 38 1.50 -21.37 -6.00
C LEU A 38 2.44 -20.52 -6.85
N VAL A 39 2.69 -19.29 -6.42
CA VAL A 39 3.70 -18.43 -7.02
C VAL A 39 5.06 -19.06 -6.74
N LEU A 40 5.80 -19.39 -7.81
CA LEU A 40 7.10 -20.05 -7.76
C LEU A 40 7.11 -21.40 -7.00
N GLY A 41 5.94 -22.00 -6.75
CA GLY A 41 5.81 -23.28 -6.02
C GLY A 41 5.89 -23.18 -4.48
N PHE A 42 6.19 -22.00 -3.92
CA PHE A 42 6.44 -21.83 -2.48
C PHE A 42 5.48 -20.85 -1.79
N ILE A 43 4.86 -19.92 -2.53
CA ILE A 43 4.09 -18.81 -1.94
C ILE A 43 2.65 -18.86 -2.47
N THR A 44 1.67 -18.79 -1.57
CA THR A 44 0.26 -18.68 -1.97
C THR A 44 -0.05 -17.26 -2.45
N MET A 45 -0.95 -17.11 -3.43
CA MET A 45 -1.37 -15.79 -3.94
C MET A 45 -1.82 -14.81 -2.83
N PRO A 46 -2.61 -15.23 -1.83
CA PRO A 46 -2.96 -14.37 -0.69
C PRO A 46 -1.75 -13.90 0.11
N LEU A 47 -0.78 -14.80 0.35
CA LEU A 47 0.43 -14.46 1.09
C LEU A 47 1.29 -13.46 0.32
N LEU A 48 1.48 -13.68 -0.98
CA LEU A 48 2.22 -12.74 -1.84
C LEU A 48 1.57 -11.36 -1.84
N ALA A 49 0.24 -11.31 -2.01
CA ALA A 49 -0.49 -10.05 -2.04
C ALA A 49 -0.39 -9.30 -0.71
N GLY A 50 -0.51 -10.01 0.42
CA GLY A 50 -0.29 -9.43 1.75
C GLY A 50 1.12 -8.87 1.93
N ILE A 51 2.14 -9.60 1.49
CA ILE A 51 3.54 -9.14 1.53
C ILE A 51 3.70 -7.86 0.69
N LEU A 52 3.18 -7.85 -0.55
CA LEU A 52 3.24 -6.69 -1.42
C LEU A 52 2.52 -5.48 -0.81
N PHE A 53 1.35 -5.70 -0.21
CA PHE A 53 0.60 -4.65 0.47
C PHE A 53 1.40 -4.02 1.61
N VAL A 54 1.98 -4.84 2.49
CA VAL A 54 2.80 -4.36 3.60
C VAL A 54 4.06 -3.65 3.11
N LEU A 55 4.72 -4.16 2.06
CA LEU A 55 5.89 -3.52 1.46
C LEU A 55 5.56 -2.16 0.86
N ILE A 56 4.45 -2.03 0.13
CA ILE A 56 3.99 -0.75 -0.42
C ILE A 56 3.74 0.24 0.71
N TRP A 57 3.09 -0.21 1.80
CA TRP A 57 2.87 0.60 2.99
C TRP A 57 4.18 1.05 3.65
N LEU A 58 5.13 0.14 3.82
CA LEU A 58 6.42 0.43 4.41
C LEU A 58 7.19 1.45 3.57
N VAL A 59 7.23 1.27 2.25
CA VAL A 59 7.89 2.23 1.35
C VAL A 59 7.20 3.59 1.40
N ALA A 60 5.86 3.63 1.33
CA ALA A 60 5.11 4.87 1.44
C ALA A 60 5.38 5.58 2.78
N TYR A 61 5.43 4.82 3.87
CA TYR A 61 5.75 5.33 5.21
C TYR A 61 7.18 5.87 5.28
N LEU A 62 8.17 5.13 4.77
CA LEU A 62 9.56 5.58 4.73
C LEU A 62 9.73 6.83 3.87
N VAL A 63 9.08 6.90 2.71
CA VAL A 63 9.09 8.11 1.86
C VAL A 63 8.47 9.29 2.60
N TYR A 64 7.35 9.07 3.30
CA TYR A 64 6.72 10.09 4.11
C TYR A 64 7.64 10.58 5.23
N PHE A 65 8.22 9.64 5.97
CA PHE A 65 9.15 9.88 7.07
C PHE A 65 10.40 10.62 6.60
N PHE A 66 11.16 10.10 5.64
CA PHE A 66 12.41 10.75 5.23
C PHE A 66 12.21 12.11 4.56
N LYS A 67 11.11 12.30 3.82
CA LYS A 67 10.93 13.50 3.00
C LYS A 67 10.13 14.61 3.67
N PHE A 68 9.21 14.26 4.58
CA PHE A 68 8.24 15.22 5.13
C PHE A 68 8.19 15.24 6.66
N TRP A 69 9.02 14.45 7.33
CA TRP A 69 9.12 14.52 8.78
C TRP A 69 9.63 15.90 9.22
N PRO A 70 8.90 16.59 10.11
CA PRO A 70 9.17 17.98 10.47
C PRO A 70 10.37 18.14 11.42
N PHE A 71 10.86 17.06 12.04
CA PHE A 71 12.03 17.08 12.93
C PHE A 71 13.34 16.79 12.17
N ARG A 72 13.64 17.58 11.14
CA ARG A 72 15.03 17.75 10.70
C ARG A 72 15.66 18.91 11.45
#